data_AF-A0A962R398-F1
#
_entry.id   AF-A0A962R398-F1
#
_cell.length_a   1.000
_cell.length_b   1.000
_cell.length_c   1.000
_cell.angle_alpha   90.00
_cell.angle_beta   90.00
_cell.angle_gamma   90.00
#
_symmetry.space_group_name_H-M   'P 1'
#
loop_
_entity.id
_entity.type
_entity.pdbx_description
1 polymer ?
#
loop_
_entity_poly.entity_id
_entity_poly.type
_entity_poly.pdbx_seq_one_letter_code
_entity_poly.pdbx_strand_id
1 'polypeptide(L)'
;MRLCCAALSLLLLAACTASWRAPVESRGQRTVARPAPPSRPSISGDSYRVQRGDTLYGIAWQSGIDYRAIAAWNGIRAPYRIYAGQSLRLRPPPPVRTPPAPPAPRPSTQARAPRVSPPGPSPSSPSPSSTVRALQWHWPVQGRVVSTFRKDDPLRKGVKIAGKAGDPIRAAENGKVVYSGSGLIGYGRLIIVKHNDNFLSAYGHNRKILVAEGDQVTKGQKIAEMGTANNGDALLHFEIRRDGKPVDPVSLLPRR
;
A
#
# COMPACT_ATOMS: atom_id res chain seq x y z
N MET A 1 72.66 -27.48 72.24
CA MET A 1 71.95 -26.22 71.99
C MET A 1 72.02 -25.89 70.50
N ARG A 2 70.87 -25.53 69.92
CA ARG A 2 70.70 -24.78 68.67
C ARG A 2 70.75 -25.58 67.35
N LEU A 3 69.62 -25.42 66.65
CA LEU A 3 69.26 -25.87 65.31
C LEU A 3 70.29 -25.43 64.26
N CYS A 4 70.50 -26.26 63.24
CA CYS A 4 70.77 -25.76 61.89
C CYS A 4 70.38 -26.80 60.82
N CYS A 5 69.35 -26.43 60.06
CA CYS A 5 69.18 -26.63 58.63
C CYS A 5 69.44 -28.02 58.04
N ALA A 6 68.37 -28.82 57.93
CA ALA A 6 68.35 -30.02 57.10
C ALA A 6 68.02 -29.69 55.64
N ALA A 7 69.02 -29.96 54.79
CA ALA A 7 68.95 -30.63 53.50
C ALA A 7 67.93 -30.16 52.43
N LEU A 8 68.51 -29.38 51.52
CA LEU A 8 68.29 -29.29 50.08
C LEU A 8 67.72 -30.58 49.42
N SER A 9 66.61 -30.46 48.70
CA SER A 9 66.15 -31.45 47.71
C SER A 9 65.46 -30.72 46.56
N LEU A 10 66.18 -30.65 45.44
CA LEU A 10 65.79 -29.98 44.20
C LEU A 10 64.92 -30.94 43.37
N LEU A 11 63.59 -30.72 43.35
CA LEU A 11 62.66 -31.45 42.47
C LEU A 11 62.37 -30.62 41.22
N LEU A 12 62.79 -31.14 40.06
CA LEU A 12 62.41 -30.68 38.73
C LEU A 12 60.95 -31.05 38.44
N LEU A 13 60.04 -30.07 38.42
CA LEU A 13 58.69 -30.23 37.86
C LEU A 13 58.73 -29.99 36.34
N ALA A 14 58.64 -31.06 35.56
CA ALA A 14 58.23 -30.99 34.17
C ALA A 14 56.69 -30.91 34.11
N ALA A 15 56.16 -29.73 33.82
CA ALA A 15 54.73 -29.52 33.61
C ALA A 15 54.34 -29.85 32.16
N CYS A 16 53.70 -31.00 31.94
CA CYS A 16 53.05 -31.31 30.67
C CYS A 16 51.68 -30.59 30.62
N THR A 17 51.54 -29.60 29.76
CA THR A 17 50.25 -28.95 29.46
C THR A 17 49.42 -29.85 28.55
N ALA A 18 48.65 -30.78 29.13
CA ALA A 18 47.63 -31.50 28.40
C ALA A 18 46.36 -30.64 28.31
N SER A 19 46.24 -29.86 27.23
CA SER A 19 45.03 -29.11 26.92
C SER A 19 43.93 -30.05 26.42
N TRP A 20 43.19 -30.67 27.35
CA TRP A 20 41.91 -31.30 27.04
C TRP A 20 40.86 -30.21 26.76
N ARG A 21 40.67 -29.89 25.48
CA ARG A 21 39.43 -29.28 25.03
C ARG A 21 38.43 -30.40 24.76
N ALA A 22 37.37 -30.47 25.56
CA ALA A 22 36.21 -31.28 25.23
C ALA A 22 35.64 -30.83 23.87
N PRO A 23 35.26 -31.74 22.96
CA PRO A 23 34.55 -31.35 21.76
C PRO A 23 33.17 -30.84 22.20
N VAL A 24 32.96 -29.52 22.08
CA VAL A 24 31.60 -28.98 22.15
C VAL A 24 30.95 -29.37 20.83
N GLU A 25 30.20 -30.46 20.86
CA GLU A 25 29.33 -30.83 19.77
C GLU A 25 28.32 -29.71 19.58
N SER A 26 28.51 -28.94 18.52
CA SER A 26 27.60 -27.88 18.13
C SER A 26 26.31 -28.55 17.67
N ARG A 27 25.41 -28.82 18.62
CA ARG A 27 24.04 -29.22 18.37
C ARG A 27 23.44 -28.14 17.49
N GLY A 28 23.38 -28.44 16.19
CA GLY A 28 23.00 -27.53 15.14
C GLY A 28 21.75 -26.76 15.56
N GLN A 29 21.86 -25.44 15.56
CA GLN A 29 20.70 -24.59 15.49
C GLN A 29 19.99 -24.98 14.20
N ARG A 30 18.99 -25.88 14.30
CA ARG A 30 17.92 -25.96 13.32
C ARG A 30 17.27 -24.60 13.36
N THR A 31 17.74 -23.71 12.49
CA THR A 31 16.99 -22.54 12.06
C THR A 31 15.66 -23.10 11.61
N VAL A 32 14.66 -23.04 12.49
CA VAL A 32 13.27 -23.27 12.09
C VAL A 32 13.01 -22.10 11.16
N ALA A 33 13.23 -22.31 9.86
CA ALA A 33 12.93 -21.34 8.84
C ALA A 33 11.48 -20.97 9.06
N ARG A 34 11.24 -19.74 9.52
CA ARG A 34 9.89 -19.21 9.64
C ARG A 34 9.25 -19.45 8.27
N PRO A 35 8.11 -20.16 8.18
CA PRO A 35 7.47 -20.40 6.91
C PRO A 35 7.35 -19.06 6.19
N ALA A 36 7.85 -18.98 4.96
CA ALA A 36 7.63 -17.80 4.15
C ALA A 36 6.12 -17.53 4.15
N PRO A 37 5.68 -16.27 4.36
CA PRO A 37 4.27 -15.95 4.25
C PRO A 37 3.77 -16.47 2.90
N PRO A 38 2.58 -17.09 2.82
CA PRO A 38 2.09 -17.67 1.59
C PRO A 38 2.17 -16.63 0.47
N SER A 39 2.84 -16.99 -0.62
CA SER A 39 2.94 -16.17 -1.82
C SER A 39 1.53 -15.82 -2.27
N ARG A 40 1.20 -14.52 -2.26
CA ARG A 40 -0.13 -14.06 -2.69
C ARG A 40 -0.31 -14.44 -4.16
N PRO A 41 -1.37 -15.13 -4.56
CA PRO A 41 -1.58 -15.49 -5.95
C PRO A 41 -1.67 -14.23 -6.81
N SER A 42 -1.06 -14.28 -8.00
CA SER A 42 -1.22 -13.25 -9.02
C SER A 42 -2.70 -13.12 -9.37
N ILE A 43 -3.22 -11.89 -9.31
CA ILE A 43 -4.63 -11.59 -9.55
C ILE A 43 -4.87 -11.56 -11.07
N SER A 44 -4.92 -12.74 -11.69
CA SER A 44 -5.15 -12.93 -13.12
C SER A 44 -6.32 -13.86 -13.44
N GLY A 45 -7.17 -14.13 -12.44
CA GLY A 45 -8.33 -15.01 -12.56
C GLY A 45 -9.67 -14.26 -12.64
N ASP A 46 -10.73 -15.02 -12.88
CA ASP A 46 -12.11 -14.53 -13.03
C ASP A 46 -12.71 -14.08 -11.71
N SER A 47 -12.17 -14.64 -10.63
CA SER A 47 -12.53 -14.34 -9.27
C SER A 47 -11.28 -14.32 -8.38
N TYR A 48 -11.39 -13.65 -7.24
CA TYR A 48 -10.35 -13.55 -6.25
C TYR A 48 -10.93 -13.74 -4.86
N ARG A 49 -10.29 -14.59 -4.04
CA ARG A 49 -10.67 -14.75 -2.65
C ARG A 49 -9.92 -13.77 -1.79
N VAL A 50 -10.64 -12.82 -1.20
CA VAL A 50 -10.10 -11.75 -0.35
C VAL A 50 -9.29 -12.36 0.79
N GLN A 51 -8.07 -11.91 0.97
CA GLN A 51 -7.19 -12.31 2.05
C GLN A 51 -7.22 -11.28 3.19
N ARG A 52 -6.74 -11.69 4.36
CA ARG A 52 -6.60 -10.76 5.49
C ARG A 52 -5.62 -9.64 5.11
N GLY A 53 -6.06 -8.39 5.31
CA GLY A 53 -5.27 -7.20 5.00
C GLY A 53 -5.39 -6.69 3.57
N ASP A 54 -6.28 -7.27 2.77
CA ASP A 54 -6.59 -6.71 1.45
C ASP A 54 -7.60 -5.57 1.56
N THR A 55 -7.46 -4.60 0.65
CA THR A 55 -8.46 -3.58 0.41
C THR A 55 -8.98 -3.73 -1.02
N LEU A 56 -10.22 -3.29 -1.28
CA LEU A 56 -10.76 -3.32 -2.64
C LEU A 56 -9.86 -2.53 -3.60
N TYR A 57 -9.28 -1.43 -3.11
CA TYR A 57 -8.32 -0.61 -3.85
C TYR A 57 -7.02 -1.34 -4.16
N GLY A 58 -6.46 -2.10 -3.22
CA GLY A 58 -5.26 -2.91 -3.45
C GLY A 58 -5.48 -4.02 -4.49
N ILE A 59 -6.62 -4.72 -4.40
CA ILE A 59 -7.01 -5.76 -5.36
C ILE A 59 -7.23 -5.16 -6.75
N ALA A 60 -7.95 -4.04 -6.83
CA ALA A 60 -8.14 -3.27 -8.07
C ALA A 60 -6.80 -2.83 -8.66
N TRP A 61 -5.89 -2.32 -7.81
CA TRP A 61 -4.58 -1.88 -8.23
C TRP A 61 -3.75 -3.00 -8.86
N GLN A 62 -3.73 -4.17 -8.22
CA GLN A 62 -2.96 -5.32 -8.68
C GLN A 62 -3.57 -5.96 -9.94
N SER A 63 -4.90 -6.02 -10.05
CA SER A 63 -5.60 -6.52 -11.25
C SER A 63 -5.60 -5.54 -12.43
N GLY A 64 -5.29 -4.27 -12.21
CA GLY A 64 -5.35 -3.25 -13.26
C GLY A 64 -6.77 -2.79 -13.61
N ILE A 65 -7.76 -3.15 -12.79
CA ILE A 65 -9.16 -2.83 -12.98
C ILE A 65 -9.53 -1.66 -12.07
N ASP A 66 -10.46 -0.80 -12.50
CA ASP A 66 -10.99 0.25 -11.64
C ASP A 66 -11.75 -0.36 -10.44
N TYR A 67 -11.48 0.14 -9.23
CA TYR A 67 -12.10 -0.38 -8.02
C TYR A 67 -13.64 -0.27 -8.04
N ARG A 68 -14.20 0.73 -8.74
CA ARG A 68 -15.65 0.92 -8.91
C ARG A 68 -16.24 -0.15 -9.82
N ALA A 69 -15.51 -0.58 -10.84
CA ALA A 69 -15.97 -1.66 -11.71
C ALA A 69 -16.06 -2.98 -10.94
N ILE A 70 -15.01 -3.33 -10.17
CA ILE A 70 -15.05 -4.48 -9.27
C ILE A 70 -16.20 -4.33 -8.25
N ALA A 71 -16.36 -3.14 -7.66
CA ALA A 71 -17.43 -2.88 -6.72
C ALA A 71 -18.82 -3.15 -7.36
N ALA A 72 -19.05 -2.63 -8.56
CA ALA A 72 -20.31 -2.78 -9.28
C ALA A 72 -20.61 -4.25 -9.62
N TRP A 73 -19.63 -5.01 -10.11
CA TRP A 73 -19.82 -6.43 -10.45
C TRP A 73 -20.11 -7.31 -9.24
N ASN A 74 -19.76 -6.85 -8.04
CA ASN A 74 -19.93 -7.57 -6.77
C ASN A 74 -21.01 -6.94 -5.86
N GLY A 75 -21.74 -5.92 -6.33
CA GLY A 75 -22.76 -5.23 -5.53
C GLY A 75 -22.22 -4.51 -4.28
N ILE A 76 -20.93 -4.16 -4.26
CA ILE A 76 -20.27 -3.51 -3.14
C ILE A 76 -20.53 -2.01 -3.21
N ARG A 77 -21.14 -1.46 -2.16
CA ARG A 77 -21.44 -0.03 -2.04
C ARG A 77 -20.34 0.69 -1.24
N ALA A 78 -20.26 2.02 -1.38
CA ALA A 78 -19.46 2.83 -0.48
C ALA A 78 -19.85 2.53 0.98
N PRO A 79 -18.89 2.37 1.92
CA PRO A 79 -17.48 2.75 1.85
C PRO A 79 -16.52 1.70 1.24
N TYR A 80 -17.03 0.77 0.43
CA TYR A 80 -16.25 -0.26 -0.28
C TYR A 80 -15.56 -1.28 0.63
N ARG A 81 -16.21 -1.61 1.74
CA ARG A 81 -15.71 -2.62 2.69
C ARG A 81 -15.84 -4.02 2.08
N ILE A 82 -14.77 -4.79 2.22
CA ILE A 82 -14.68 -6.21 1.87
C ILE A 82 -14.20 -7.01 3.08
N TYR A 83 -14.45 -8.32 3.07
CA TYR A 83 -14.13 -9.21 4.20
C TYR A 83 -13.23 -10.35 3.75
N ALA A 84 -12.29 -10.76 4.61
CA ALA A 84 -11.45 -11.92 4.35
C ALA A 84 -12.31 -13.17 4.10
N GLY A 85 -11.96 -13.95 3.07
CA GLY A 85 -12.69 -15.12 2.61
C GLY A 85 -13.81 -14.82 1.60
N GLN A 86 -14.20 -13.55 1.41
CA GLN A 86 -15.16 -13.13 0.39
C GLN A 86 -14.61 -13.44 -1.01
N SER A 87 -15.44 -13.98 -1.90
CA SER A 87 -15.09 -14.15 -3.31
C SER A 87 -15.51 -12.92 -4.10
N LEU A 88 -14.57 -12.29 -4.79
CA LEU A 88 -14.78 -11.13 -5.65
C LEU A 88 -14.67 -11.53 -7.11
N ARG A 89 -15.68 -11.23 -7.91
CA ARG A 89 -15.65 -11.32 -9.37
C ARG A 89 -14.79 -10.20 -9.95
N LEU A 90 -13.90 -10.55 -10.86
CA LEU A 90 -12.96 -9.63 -11.53
C LEU A 90 -13.23 -9.47 -13.03
N ARG A 91 -14.34 -10.01 -13.52
CA ARG A 91 -14.81 -9.81 -14.90
C ARG A 91 -16.23 -9.25 -14.93
N PRO A 92 -16.58 -8.47 -15.98
CA PRO A 92 -17.94 -8.01 -16.16
C PRO A 92 -18.93 -9.19 -16.15
N PRO A 93 -20.07 -9.07 -15.45
CA PRO A 93 -21.15 -10.03 -15.64
C PRO A 93 -21.62 -9.96 -17.11
N PRO A 94 -22.10 -11.08 -17.69
CA PRO A 94 -22.74 -11.04 -18.99
C PRO A 94 -23.88 -10.01 -18.97
N PRO A 95 -24.07 -9.24 -20.04
CA PRO A 95 -25.14 -8.26 -20.10
C PRO A 95 -26.47 -8.97 -19.89
N VAL A 96 -27.06 -8.79 -18.71
CA VAL A 96 -28.44 -9.17 -18.49
C VAL A 96 -29.22 -8.21 -19.37
N ARG A 97 -29.81 -8.71 -20.45
CA ARG A 97 -30.83 -7.97 -21.19
C ARG A 97 -31.95 -7.69 -20.19
N THR A 98 -31.91 -6.54 -19.53
CA THR A 98 -33.06 -6.06 -18.79
C THR A 98 -34.19 -5.97 -19.82
N PRO A 99 -35.30 -6.72 -19.64
CA PRO A 99 -36.50 -6.47 -20.41
C PRO A 99 -36.81 -4.98 -20.29
N PRO A 100 -37.24 -4.31 -21.38
CA PRO A 100 -37.58 -2.90 -21.32
C PRO A 100 -38.50 -2.67 -20.12
N ALA A 101 -38.07 -1.79 -19.21
CA ALA A 101 -38.86 -1.43 -18.06
C ALA A 101 -40.25 -1.01 -18.56
N PRO A 102 -41.35 -1.54 -17.99
CA PRO A 102 -42.69 -1.06 -18.30
C PRO A 102 -42.70 0.47 -18.19
N PRO A 103 -43.35 1.19 -19.13
CA PRO A 103 -43.38 2.64 -19.13
C PRO A 103 -43.85 3.13 -17.75
N ALA A 104 -43.07 4.01 -17.14
CA ALA A 104 -43.42 4.63 -15.88
C ALA A 104 -44.84 5.23 -15.97
N PRO A 105 -45.70 5.05 -14.95
CA PRO A 105 -46.99 5.74 -14.91
C PRO A 105 -46.74 7.25 -14.98
N ARG A 106 -47.46 7.94 -15.86
CA ARG A 106 -47.43 9.40 -15.95
C ARG A 106 -47.81 10.00 -14.59
N PRO A 107 -47.17 11.09 -14.15
CA PRO A 107 -47.56 11.76 -12.92
C PRO A 107 -48.99 12.31 -13.07
N SER A 108 -49.89 11.83 -12.22
CA SER A 108 -51.21 12.42 -12.02
C SER A 108 -51.04 13.75 -11.27
N THR A 109 -51.56 14.81 -11.88
CA THR A 109 -51.80 16.10 -11.24
C THR A 109 -52.98 15.99 -10.24
N GLN A 110 -52.76 16.51 -9.03
CA GLN A 110 -53.68 16.81 -7.89
C GLN A 110 -53.23 16.07 -6.62
N ALA A 111 -53.13 16.67 -5.43
CA ALA A 111 -53.84 17.82 -4.90
C ALA A 111 -52.98 18.58 -3.87
N ARG A 112 -53.28 19.88 -3.75
CA ARG A 112 -52.78 20.81 -2.74
C ARG A 112 -53.39 20.46 -1.38
N ALA A 113 -52.55 20.28 -0.36
CA ALA A 113 -52.91 20.16 1.06
C ALA A 113 -51.90 20.99 1.90
N PRO A 114 -52.24 21.40 3.13
CA PRO A 114 -51.86 22.71 3.68
C PRO A 114 -50.40 22.83 4.11
N ARG A 115 -49.94 24.07 4.02
CA ARG A 115 -48.65 24.58 4.50
C ARG A 115 -48.59 24.43 6.02
N VAL A 116 -47.76 23.51 6.51
CA VAL A 116 -47.32 23.45 7.91
C VAL A 116 -46.00 24.21 8.02
N SER A 117 -45.97 25.14 8.97
CA SER A 117 -44.85 26.02 9.31
C SER A 117 -43.58 25.23 9.72
N PRO A 118 -42.38 25.83 9.57
CA PRO A 118 -41.11 25.11 9.53
C PRO A 118 -40.60 24.69 10.92
N PRO A 119 -39.95 23.53 11.08
CA PRO A 119 -38.98 23.34 12.16
C PRO A 119 -37.74 24.17 11.84
N GLY A 120 -37.17 24.79 12.88
CA GLY A 120 -36.07 25.74 12.79
C GLY A 120 -34.79 25.21 12.13
N PRO A 121 -33.82 26.11 11.85
CA PRO A 121 -32.59 25.75 11.16
C PRO A 121 -31.79 24.77 12.01
N SER A 122 -31.85 23.48 11.67
CA SER A 122 -30.78 22.56 12.00
C SER A 122 -29.49 23.11 11.38
N PRO A 123 -28.39 23.22 12.12
CA PRO A 123 -27.12 23.62 11.55
C PRO A 123 -26.77 22.60 10.47
N SER A 124 -26.88 23.05 9.22
CA SER A 124 -26.44 22.30 8.07
C SER A 124 -24.94 22.16 8.23
N SER A 125 -24.47 21.00 8.69
CA SER A 125 -23.07 20.62 8.58
C SER A 125 -22.63 20.97 7.17
N PRO A 126 -21.57 21.78 6.97
CA PRO A 126 -21.14 22.15 5.65
C PRO A 126 -20.72 20.87 4.93
N SER A 127 -21.61 20.36 4.08
CA SER A 127 -21.22 19.43 3.04
C SER A 127 -20.20 20.19 2.21
N PRO A 128 -18.92 19.79 2.15
CA PRO A 128 -17.98 20.48 1.31
C PRO A 128 -18.52 20.35 -0.11
N SER A 129 -19.03 21.46 -0.64
CA SER A 129 -19.33 21.58 -2.07
C SER A 129 -18.06 21.17 -2.78
N SER A 130 -18.09 19.99 -3.39
CA SER A 130 -17.08 19.46 -4.29
C SER A 130 -17.15 20.27 -5.57
N THR A 131 -16.82 21.55 -5.48
CA THR A 131 -16.23 22.25 -6.61
C THR A 131 -15.01 21.40 -6.95
N VAL A 132 -15.02 20.78 -8.12
CA VAL A 132 -13.92 19.96 -8.61
C VAL A 132 -12.72 20.88 -8.75
N ARG A 133 -12.01 21.11 -7.65
CA ARG A 133 -10.79 21.91 -7.63
C ARG A 133 -9.84 21.16 -8.53
N ALA A 134 -9.41 21.79 -9.61
CA ALA A 134 -8.38 21.23 -10.47
C ALA A 134 -7.22 20.79 -9.57
N LEU A 135 -6.88 19.51 -9.63
CA LEU A 135 -5.81 18.96 -8.81
C LEU A 135 -4.51 19.65 -9.21
N GLN A 136 -3.80 20.18 -8.23
CA GLN A 136 -2.53 20.87 -8.39
C GLN A 136 -1.44 19.98 -7.82
N TRP A 137 -1.08 18.98 -8.62
CA TRP A 137 -0.06 18.01 -8.27
C TRP A 137 1.27 18.68 -7.94
N HIS A 138 2.03 18.06 -7.04
CA HIS A 138 3.43 18.39 -6.82
C HIS A 138 4.27 17.13 -6.73
N TRP A 139 5.57 17.31 -6.89
CA TRP A 139 6.49 16.21 -6.85
C TRP A 139 6.58 15.57 -5.46
N PRO A 140 6.47 14.23 -5.35
CA PRO A 140 6.46 13.55 -4.06
C PRO A 140 7.83 13.51 -3.36
N VAL A 141 8.91 13.64 -4.14
CA VAL A 141 10.30 13.70 -3.66
C VAL A 141 11.12 14.65 -4.53
N GLN A 142 12.20 15.18 -3.97
CA GLN A 142 13.26 15.83 -4.75
C GLN A 142 14.21 14.77 -5.31
N GLY A 143 14.70 14.96 -6.53
CA GLY A 143 15.56 13.98 -7.20
C GLY A 143 15.26 13.84 -8.69
N ARG A 144 16.18 13.19 -9.42
CA ARG A 144 16.07 13.01 -10.87
C ARG A 144 15.17 11.81 -11.21
N VAL A 145 14.42 11.92 -12.30
CA VAL A 145 13.67 10.78 -12.85
C VAL A 145 14.67 9.83 -13.53
N VAL A 146 14.73 8.58 -13.06
CA VAL A 146 15.62 7.54 -13.61
C VAL A 146 14.87 6.50 -14.44
N SER A 147 13.54 6.47 -14.35
CA SER A 147 12.68 5.69 -15.23
C SER A 147 11.37 6.43 -15.45
N THR A 148 10.90 6.45 -16.70
CA THR A 148 9.66 7.08 -17.14
C THR A 148 8.55 6.06 -17.42
N PHE A 149 7.31 6.53 -17.40
CA PHE A 149 6.13 5.76 -17.78
C PHE A 149 6.21 5.30 -19.25
N ARG A 150 5.70 4.10 -19.53
CA ARG A 150 5.49 3.59 -20.90
C ARG A 150 4.15 2.86 -20.94
N LYS A 151 3.23 3.34 -21.79
CA LYS A 151 1.87 2.81 -21.89
C LYS A 151 1.81 1.33 -22.26
N ASP A 152 2.71 0.90 -23.15
CA ASP A 152 2.72 -0.45 -23.72
C ASP A 152 3.60 -1.43 -22.93
N ASP A 153 4.24 -0.97 -21.85
CA ASP A 153 5.11 -1.80 -21.01
C ASP A 153 4.48 -2.00 -19.62
N PRO A 154 3.99 -3.23 -19.30
CA PRO A 154 3.36 -3.51 -18.02
C PRO A 154 4.31 -3.38 -16.83
N LEU A 155 5.63 -3.29 -17.02
CA LEU A 155 6.61 -3.06 -15.96
C LEU A 155 6.86 -1.57 -15.69
N ARG A 156 6.35 -0.68 -16.56
CA ARG A 156 6.59 0.77 -16.52
C ARG A 156 5.29 1.58 -16.38
N LYS A 157 4.50 1.21 -15.36
CA LYS A 157 3.21 1.83 -15.00
C LYS A 157 3.33 3.22 -14.35
N GLY A 158 4.54 3.70 -14.08
CA GLY A 158 4.78 4.99 -13.43
C GLY A 158 6.21 5.49 -13.65
N VAL A 159 6.65 6.43 -12.82
CA VAL A 159 8.03 6.94 -12.82
C VAL A 159 8.82 6.40 -11.64
N LYS A 160 10.13 6.28 -11.83
CA LYS A 160 11.08 6.05 -10.73
C LYS A 160 11.90 7.31 -10.51
N ILE A 161 11.92 7.80 -9.28
CA ILE A 161 12.64 9.02 -8.90
C ILE A 161 13.75 8.62 -7.93
N ALA A 162 14.99 8.87 -8.30
CA ALA A 162 16.15 8.53 -7.48
C ALA A 162 16.26 9.47 -6.28
N GLY A 163 16.76 8.92 -5.16
CA GLY A 163 17.04 9.66 -3.94
C GLY A 163 17.96 8.87 -3.04
N LYS A 164 17.85 9.07 -1.73
CA LYS A 164 18.59 8.35 -0.70
C LYS A 164 17.62 7.59 0.20
N ALA A 165 18.07 6.45 0.73
CA ALA A 165 17.31 5.71 1.72
C ALA A 165 17.05 6.60 2.95
N GLY A 166 15.78 6.87 3.23
CA GLY A 166 15.33 7.75 4.29
C GLY A 166 14.82 9.12 3.89
N ASP A 167 14.98 9.49 2.62
CA ASP A 167 14.42 10.75 2.12
C ASP A 167 12.90 10.80 2.36
N PRO A 168 12.36 11.96 2.74
CA PRO A 168 10.93 12.11 3.00
C PRO A 168 10.13 11.96 1.71
N ILE A 169 9.19 11.03 1.69
CA ILE A 169 8.20 10.90 0.63
C ILE A 169 6.94 11.65 1.06
N ARG A 170 6.47 12.55 0.21
CA ARG A 170 5.34 13.44 0.47
C ARG A 170 4.14 13.11 -0.41
N ALA A 171 2.93 13.25 0.12
CA ALA A 171 1.70 13.07 -0.65
C ALA A 171 1.62 14.13 -1.75
N ALA A 172 1.50 13.73 -3.01
CA ALA A 172 1.53 14.56 -4.22
C ALA A 172 0.29 15.46 -4.41
N GLU A 173 -0.79 15.20 -3.68
CA GLU A 173 -2.00 16.01 -3.61
C GLU A 173 -2.81 15.62 -2.36
N ASN A 174 -3.77 16.45 -1.93
CA ASN A 174 -4.75 16.14 -0.90
C ASN A 174 -5.51 14.86 -1.22
N GLY A 175 -5.79 14.03 -0.22
CA GLY A 175 -6.56 12.81 -0.44
C GLY A 175 -6.76 11.98 0.81
N LYS A 176 -7.28 10.77 0.62
CA LYS A 176 -7.47 9.76 1.66
C LYS A 176 -6.62 8.54 1.35
N VAL A 177 -5.91 8.01 2.34
CA VAL A 177 -5.17 6.75 2.20
C VAL A 177 -6.16 5.60 2.10
N VAL A 178 -6.11 4.86 0.99
CA VAL A 178 -7.01 3.73 0.69
C VAL A 178 -6.28 2.38 0.67
N TYR A 179 -4.96 2.41 0.80
CA TYR A 179 -4.11 1.25 1.05
C TYR A 179 -2.83 1.69 1.73
N SER A 180 -2.39 0.95 2.75
CA SER A 180 -1.10 1.14 3.42
C SER A 180 -0.59 -0.22 3.89
N GLY A 181 0.49 -0.74 3.29
CA GLY A 181 0.99 -2.08 3.62
C GLY A 181 2.04 -2.62 2.67
N SER A 182 2.35 -3.91 2.77
CA SER A 182 3.36 -4.61 1.95
C SER A 182 2.79 -5.81 1.19
N GLY A 183 1.47 -5.88 1.09
CA GLY A 183 0.75 -7.00 0.50
C GLY A 183 0.68 -6.98 -1.04
N LEU A 184 1.16 -5.92 -1.70
CA LEU A 184 1.17 -5.82 -3.15
C LEU A 184 2.55 -6.18 -3.69
N ILE A 185 2.61 -7.31 -4.41
CA ILE A 185 3.85 -7.86 -4.97
C ILE A 185 4.47 -6.86 -5.95
N GLY A 186 5.79 -6.68 -5.87
CA GLY A 186 6.56 -5.81 -6.76
C GLY A 186 6.67 -4.35 -6.30
N TYR A 187 5.84 -3.89 -5.35
CA TYR A 187 5.85 -2.50 -4.87
C TYR A 187 6.58 -2.32 -3.53
N GLY A 188 7.02 -3.40 -2.88
CA GLY A 188 7.52 -3.35 -1.51
C GLY A 188 6.45 -2.84 -0.54
N ARG A 189 6.83 -2.00 0.42
CA ARG A 189 5.85 -1.25 1.22
C ARG A 189 5.26 -0.14 0.34
N LEU A 190 3.94 -0.09 0.26
CA LEU A 190 3.17 0.76 -0.65
C LEU A 190 2.10 1.55 0.11
N ILE A 191 1.90 2.79 -0.32
CA ILE A 191 0.77 3.63 0.06
C ILE A 191 -0.01 3.95 -1.21
N ILE A 192 -1.34 3.85 -1.18
CA ILE A 192 -2.22 4.35 -2.25
C ILE A 192 -3.13 5.43 -1.66
N VAL A 193 -3.18 6.60 -2.29
CA VAL A 193 -3.99 7.75 -1.90
C VAL A 193 -5.06 8.00 -2.96
N LYS A 194 -6.33 8.06 -2.54
CA LYS A 194 -7.47 8.53 -3.36
C LYS A 194 -7.58 10.04 -3.24
N HIS A 195 -7.45 10.75 -4.36
CA HIS A 195 -7.56 12.20 -4.40
C HIS A 195 -8.99 12.66 -4.73
N ASN A 196 -9.62 11.96 -5.67
CA ASN A 196 -11.03 12.12 -6.02
C ASN A 196 -11.53 10.82 -6.67
N ASP A 197 -12.70 10.84 -7.30
CA ASP A 197 -13.29 9.63 -7.90
C ASP A 197 -12.53 9.10 -9.11
N ASN A 198 -11.72 9.94 -9.77
CA ASN A 198 -10.99 9.56 -10.96
C ASN A 198 -9.51 9.27 -10.68
N PHE A 199 -8.90 9.91 -9.69
CA PHE A 199 -7.45 9.88 -9.48
C PHE A 199 -7.01 9.17 -8.20
N LEU A 200 -6.09 8.24 -8.38
CA LEU A 200 -5.33 7.56 -7.33
C LEU A 200 -3.83 7.78 -7.57
N SER A 201 -3.05 7.95 -6.51
CA SER A 201 -1.59 7.91 -6.58
C SER A 201 -1.01 6.82 -5.69
N ALA A 202 0.11 6.23 -6.09
CA ALA A 202 0.80 5.21 -5.34
C ALA A 202 2.27 5.54 -5.13
N TYR A 203 2.76 5.22 -3.92
CA TYR A 203 4.11 5.48 -3.45
C TYR A 203 4.71 4.16 -3.01
N GLY A 204 5.62 3.58 -3.81
CA GLY A 204 6.23 2.28 -3.58
C GLY A 204 7.69 2.34 -3.11
N HIS A 205 8.21 1.18 -2.71
CA HIS A 205 9.57 0.97 -2.20
C HIS A 205 9.89 1.80 -0.94
N ASN A 206 8.92 1.95 -0.05
CA ASN A 206 9.13 2.65 1.22
C ASN A 206 9.87 1.76 2.24
N ARG A 207 10.75 2.33 3.05
CA ARG A 207 11.31 1.63 4.23
C ARG A 207 10.39 1.75 5.44
N LYS A 208 9.76 2.92 5.59
CA LYS A 208 8.89 3.27 6.72
C LYS A 208 7.65 3.97 6.19
N ILE A 209 6.48 3.52 6.65
CA ILE A 209 5.19 4.17 6.38
C ILE A 209 4.79 4.96 7.63
N LEU A 210 4.26 6.17 7.45
CA LEU A 210 3.86 7.08 8.52
C LEU A 210 2.34 7.32 8.58
N VAL A 211 1.58 6.70 7.68
CA VAL A 211 0.12 6.85 7.55
C VAL A 211 -0.56 5.48 7.44
N ALA A 212 -1.75 5.36 8.03
CA ALA A 212 -2.58 4.17 7.99
C ALA A 212 -3.68 4.28 6.92
N GLU A 213 -4.30 3.14 6.58
CA GLU A 213 -5.52 3.16 5.79
C GLU A 213 -6.62 3.93 6.52
N GLY A 214 -7.32 4.81 5.80
CA GLY A 214 -8.36 5.67 6.35
C GLY A 214 -7.90 7.10 6.61
N ASP A 215 -6.60 7.34 6.76
CA ASP A 215 -6.05 8.65 7.08
C ASP A 215 -6.31 9.68 5.98
N GLN A 216 -6.61 10.91 6.38
CA GLN A 216 -6.64 12.06 5.49
C GLN A 216 -5.23 12.63 5.37
N VAL A 217 -4.78 12.85 4.14
CA VAL A 217 -3.46 13.44 3.86
C VAL A 217 -3.61 14.75 3.11
N THR A 218 -2.75 15.70 3.46
CA THR A 218 -2.65 16.98 2.77
C THR A 218 -1.47 16.98 1.82
N LYS A 219 -1.58 17.79 0.78
CA LYS A 219 -0.54 18.02 -0.21
C LYS A 219 0.75 18.49 0.46
N GLY A 220 1.84 17.76 0.23
CA GLY A 220 3.16 18.02 0.80
C GLY A 220 3.41 17.37 2.16
N GLN A 221 2.39 16.78 2.78
CA GLN A 221 2.54 16.02 4.03
C GLN A 221 3.48 14.84 3.85
N LYS A 222 4.41 14.66 4.80
CA LYS A 222 5.29 13.47 4.83
C LYS A 222 4.46 12.23 5.16
N ILE A 223 4.44 11.26 4.26
CA ILE A 223 3.65 10.03 4.40
C ILE A 223 4.52 8.78 4.57
N ALA A 224 5.78 8.85 4.16
CA ALA A 224 6.72 7.74 4.23
C ALA A 224 8.18 8.22 4.19
N GLU A 225 9.07 7.25 4.32
CA GLU A 225 10.50 7.40 4.06
C GLU A 225 10.93 6.43 2.96
N MET A 226 11.74 6.95 2.03
CA MET A 226 12.26 6.20 0.90
C MET A 226 13.06 5.00 1.37
N GLY A 227 12.80 3.84 0.76
CA GLY A 227 13.57 2.63 0.95
C GLY A 227 14.38 2.29 -0.29
N THR A 228 14.56 1.00 -0.52
CA THR A 228 15.26 0.47 -1.68
C THR A 228 14.33 -0.40 -2.51
N ALA A 229 14.52 -0.37 -3.83
CA ALA A 229 13.88 -1.30 -4.73
C ALA A 229 14.57 -2.68 -4.66
N ASN A 230 13.99 -3.68 -5.32
CA ASN A 230 14.48 -5.07 -5.27
C ASN A 230 15.91 -5.23 -5.80
N ASN A 231 16.38 -4.29 -6.63
CA ASN A 231 17.74 -4.26 -7.17
C ASN A 231 18.75 -3.50 -6.28
N GLY A 232 18.32 -3.01 -5.11
CA GLY A 232 19.17 -2.27 -4.17
C GLY A 232 19.14 -0.75 -4.35
N ASP A 233 18.57 -0.23 -5.43
CA ASP A 233 18.55 1.22 -5.69
C ASP A 233 17.64 1.95 -4.70
N ALA A 234 18.13 3.05 -4.12
CA ALA A 234 17.31 3.97 -3.35
C ALA A 234 16.49 4.87 -4.29
N LEU A 235 15.22 4.52 -4.46
CA LEU A 235 14.29 5.25 -5.32
C LEU A 235 12.85 5.15 -4.82
N LEU A 236 12.04 6.12 -5.24
CA LEU A 236 10.59 6.06 -5.15
C LEU A 236 10.03 5.51 -6.47
N HIS A 237 9.13 4.52 -6.40
CA HIS A 237 8.21 4.24 -7.50
C HIS A 237 6.93 5.05 -7.31
N PHE A 238 6.64 5.95 -8.24
CA PHE A 238 5.47 6.83 -8.20
C PHE A 238 4.57 6.58 -9.40
N GLU A 239 3.31 6.24 -9.16
CA GLU A 239 2.31 5.93 -10.17
C GLU A 239 1.05 6.75 -9.93
N ILE A 240 0.45 7.27 -11.00
CA ILE A 240 -0.86 7.90 -10.97
C ILE A 240 -1.77 7.07 -11.86
N ARG A 241 -2.96 6.75 -11.35
CA ARG A 241 -4.02 6.13 -12.12
C ARG A 241 -5.19 7.07 -12.28
N ARG A 242 -5.72 7.12 -13.50
CA ARG A 242 -6.99 7.75 -13.84
C ARG A 242 -7.97 6.65 -14.25
N ASP A 243 -9.09 6.56 -13.53
CA ASP A 243 -10.15 5.57 -13.79
C ASP A 243 -9.60 4.13 -13.86
N GLY A 244 -8.73 3.79 -12.90
CA GLY A 244 -8.10 2.47 -12.78
C GLY A 244 -6.92 2.22 -13.73
N LYS A 245 -6.69 3.08 -14.72
CA LYS A 245 -5.61 2.93 -15.72
C LYS A 245 -4.39 3.80 -15.37
N PRO A 246 -3.16 3.29 -15.50
CA PRO A 246 -1.97 4.10 -15.29
C PRO A 246 -1.86 5.20 -16.36
N VAL A 247 -1.48 6.39 -15.93
CA VAL A 247 -1.22 7.57 -16.78
C VAL A 247 0.18 8.09 -16.50
N ASP A 248 0.77 8.83 -17.45
CA ASP A 248 2.10 9.41 -17.26
C ASP A 248 2.10 10.47 -16.15
N PRO A 249 2.77 10.23 -15.01
CA PRO A 249 2.82 11.20 -13.92
C PRO A 249 3.48 12.52 -14.32
N VAL A 250 4.47 12.49 -15.24
CA VAL A 250 5.22 13.70 -15.63
C VAL A 250 4.31 14.69 -16.37
N SER A 251 3.27 14.21 -17.04
CA SER A 251 2.29 15.07 -17.72
C SER A 251 1.37 15.86 -16.77
N LEU A 252 1.23 15.40 -15.52
CA LEU A 252 0.37 16.00 -14.50
C LEU A 252 1.16 16.83 -13.49
N LEU A 253 2.45 16.53 -13.33
CA LEU A 253 3.33 17.18 -12.38
C LEU A 253 3.87 18.52 -12.93
N PRO A 254 4.23 19.47 -12.05
CA PRO A 254 4.85 20.72 -12.47
C PRO A 254 6.15 20.46 -13.24
N ARG A 255 6.43 21.28 -14.26
CA ARG A 255 7.72 21.26 -14.96
C ARG A 255 8.86 21.55 -13.98
N ARG A 256 10.00 20.91 -14.20
CA ARG A 256 11.25 21.10 -13.45
C ARG A 256 12.31 21.69 -14.38
#